data_AF-A0A182NGC1-F1
#
_entry.id   AF-A0A182NGC1-F1
#
_cell.length_a   1.000
_cell.length_b   1.000
_cell.length_c   1.000
_cell.angle_alpha   90.00
_cell.angle_beta   90.00
_cell.angle_gamma   90.00
#
_symmetry.space_group_name_H-M   'P 1'
#
loop_
_entity.id
_entity.type
_entity.pdbx_description
1 polymer ?
#
loop_
_entity_poly.entity_id
_entity_poly.type
_entity_poly.pdbx_seq_one_letter_code
_entity_poly.pdbx_strand_id
1 'polypeptide(L)' 'MSGGTLVLLWRRGSNVLTASQLMVTRDERIRLVNGYNLEISELEPQDAGDYVCQISDKVNKDQVHTVEILGSRIH' A
#
# COMPACT_ATOMS: atom_id res chain seq x y z
N MET A 1 -27.22 14.61 2.48
CA MET A 1 -25.78 14.36 2.30
C MET A 1 -25.57 12.85 2.34
N SER A 2 -25.60 12.16 1.19
CA SER A 2 -25.21 10.74 1.14
C SER A 2 -23.70 10.72 1.36
N GLY A 3 -23.26 10.32 2.55
CA GLY A 3 -21.85 10.09 2.83
C GLY A 3 -21.41 8.91 1.98
N GLY A 4 -20.62 9.15 0.93
CA GLY A 4 -20.07 8.08 0.11
C GLY A 4 -19.10 7.26 0.95
N THR A 5 -19.29 5.94 0.98
CA THR A 5 -18.29 5.03 1.55
C THR A 5 -17.12 4.95 0.59
N LEU A 6 -15.98 5.51 0.97
CA LEU A 6 -14.73 5.33 0.25
C LEU A 6 -14.16 3.96 0.60
N VAL A 7 -13.91 3.14 -0.41
CA VAL A 7 -13.18 1.88 -0.24
C VAL A 7 -11.73 2.12 -0.63
N LEU A 8 -10.83 1.79 0.29
CA LEU A 8 -9.40 1.91 0.08
C LEU A 8 -8.79 0.53 -0.11
N LEU A 9 -7.91 0.38 -1.10
CA LEU A 9 -7.17 -0.84 -1.38
C LEU A 9 -5.71 -0.50 -1.60
N TRP A 10 -4.80 -1.21 -0.94
CA TRP A 10 -3.38 -1.16 -1.27
C TRP A 10 -3.01 -2.38 -2.11
N ARG A 11 -2.28 -2.15 -3.21
CA ARG A 11 -1.73 -3.22 -4.05
C ARG A 11 -0.31 -2.92 -4.51
N ARG A 12 0.45 -4.00 -4.77
CA ARG A 12 1.74 -3.96 -5.47
C ARG A 12 1.64 -4.86 -6.69
N GLY A 13 1.65 -4.27 -7.89
CA GLY A 13 1.32 -4.99 -9.13
C GLY A 13 -0.10 -5.57 -9.08
N SER A 14 -0.22 -6.89 -9.27
CA SER A 14 -1.47 -7.65 -9.15
C SER A 14 -1.77 -8.14 -7.72
N ASN A 15 -0.83 -7.99 -6.78
CA ASN A 15 -0.98 -8.48 -5.42
C ASN A 15 -1.70 -7.45 -4.56
N VAL A 16 -2.89 -7.80 -4.07
CA VAL A 16 -3.63 -7.00 -3.08
C VAL A 16 -2.98 -7.19 -1.71
N LEU A 17 -2.55 -6.10 -1.09
CA LEU A 17 -1.95 -6.07 0.23
C LEU A 17 -3.03 -5.90 1.31
N THR A 18 -3.95 -4.96 1.08
CA THR A 18 -5.09 -4.70 1.97
C THR A 18 -6.37 -4.44 1.17
N ALA A 19 -7.51 -4.79 1.75
CA ALA A 19 -8.83 -4.41 1.26
C ALA A 19 -9.60 -3.76 2.41
N SER A 20 -9.77 -2.43 2.35
CA SER A 20 -10.18 -1.62 3.49
C SER A 20 -9.25 -1.89 4.68
N GLN A 21 -9.80 -2.21 5.85
CA GLN A 21 -9.04 -2.55 7.07
C GLN A 21 -8.55 -4.00 7.13
N LEU A 22 -8.91 -4.85 6.15
CA LEU A 22 -8.48 -6.23 6.11
C LEU A 22 -7.07 -6.34 5.49
N MET A 23 -6.16 -6.99 6.22
CA MET A 23 -4.87 -7.42 5.70
C MET A 23 -5.06 -8.68 4.85
N VAL A 24 -4.64 -8.65 3.58
CA VAL A 24 -4.71 -9.77 2.64
C VAL A 24 -3.36 -10.47 2.51
N THR A 25 -2.28 -9.70 2.58
CA THR A 25 -0.91 -10.23 2.60
C THR A 25 -0.62 -11.02 3.88
N ARG A 26 0.30 -11.98 3.79
CA ARG A 26 0.87 -12.71 4.94
C ARG A 26 2.19 -12.13 5.42
N ASP A 27 2.71 -11.10 4.75
CA ASP A 27 3.93 -10.42 5.18
C ASP A 27 3.64 -9.59 6.44
N GLU A 28 4.13 -10.08 7.58
CA GLU A 28 3.88 -9.50 8.91
C GLU A 28 4.53 -8.11 9.09
N ARG A 29 5.46 -7.74 8.19
CA ARG A 29 6.08 -6.40 8.17
C ARG A 29 5.14 -5.33 7.63
N ILE A 30 4.12 -5.73 6.85
CA ILE A 30 3.16 -4.83 6.24
C ILE A 30 1.99 -4.61 7.20
N ARG A 31 1.66 -3.35 7.48
CA ARG A 31 0.53 -2.99 8.36
C ARG A 31 -0.26 -1.83 7.78
N LEU A 32 -1.52 -1.75 8.21
CA LEU A 32 -2.37 -0.57 7.96
C LEU A 32 -2.42 0.30 9.21
N VAL A 33 -1.87 1.51 9.12
CA VAL A 33 -1.81 2.49 10.22
C VAL A 33 -2.90 3.55 10.03
N ASN A 34 -3.61 3.88 11.11
CA ASN A 34 -4.76 4.79 11.12
C ASN A 34 -5.92 4.37 10.19
N GLY A 35 -5.95 3.11 9.75
CA GLY A 35 -6.99 2.57 8.88
C GLY A 35 -6.85 2.93 7.40
N TYR A 36 -5.76 3.58 6.97
CA TYR A 36 -5.55 3.94 5.56
C TYR A 36 -4.09 4.03 5.09
N ASN A 37 -3.11 4.23 5.98
CA ASN A 37 -1.71 4.32 5.57
C ASN A 37 -1.06 2.94 5.52
N LEU A 38 -0.34 2.63 4.44
CA LEU A 38 0.50 1.45 4.39
C LEU A 38 1.83 1.72 5.08
N GLU A 39 2.14 0.92 6.09
CA GLU A 39 3.46 0.87 6.73
C GLU A 39 4.16 -0.44 6.35
N ILE A 40 5.46 -0.36 6.10
CA ILE A 40 6.33 -1.52 5.90
C ILE A 40 7.49 -1.36 6.88
N SER A 41 7.58 -2.23 7.88
CA SER A 41 8.72 -2.26 8.80
C SER A 41 9.87 -3.08 8.22
N GLU A 42 11.10 -2.87 8.71
CA GLU A 42 12.27 -3.69 8.33
C GLU A 42 12.44 -3.76 6.80
N LEU A 43 12.52 -2.58 6.16
CA LEU A 43 12.65 -2.46 4.72
C LEU A 43 13.92 -3.13 4.20
N GLU A 44 13.76 -3.91 3.14
CA GLU A 44 14.82 -4.60 2.41
C GLU A 44 14.82 -4.12 0.94
N PRO A 45 15.95 -4.20 0.20
CA PRO A 45 16.01 -3.69 -1.16
C PRO A 45 14.89 -4.16 -2.11
N GLN A 46 14.38 -5.39 -1.92
CA GLN A 46 13.26 -5.96 -2.68
C GLN A 46 11.90 -5.28 -2.44
N ASP A 47 11.76 -4.50 -1.37
CA ASP A 47 10.53 -3.75 -1.08
C ASP A 47 10.40 -2.50 -1.96
N ALA A 48 11.48 -2.08 -2.65
CA ALA A 48 11.45 -0.96 -3.58
C ALA A 48 10.46 -1.16 -4.73
N GLY A 49 9.90 -0.07 -5.24
CA GLY A 49 8.97 -0.03 -6.36
C GLY A 49 7.63 0.61 -6.03
N ASP A 50 6.67 0.43 -6.93
CA ASP A 50 5.39 1.13 -6.88
C ASP A 50 4.34 0.39 -6.04
N TYR A 51 3.74 1.14 -5.13
CA TYR A 51 2.59 0.76 -4.33
C TYR A 51 1.41 1.64 -4.74
N VAL A 52 0.28 1.02 -5.03
CA VAL A 52 -0.92 1.74 -5.46
C VAL A 52 -1.93 1.73 -4.33
N CYS A 53 -2.31 2.93 -3.89
CA CYS A 53 -3.50 3.17 -3.09
C CYS A 53 -4.65 3.46 -4.06
N GLN A 54 -5.56 2.50 -4.21
CA GLN A 54 -6.77 2.66 -4.98
C GLN A 54 -7.91 3.12 -4.08
N ILE A 55 -8.49 4.28 -4.41
CA ILE A 55 -9.61 4.89 -3.72
C ILE A 55 -10.82 4.77 -4.63
N SER A 56 -11.82 4.02 -4.18
CA SER A 56 -13.01 3.73 -4.97
C SER A 56 -14.26 4.26 -4.29
N ASP A 57 -15.05 5.03 -5.04
CA ASP A 57 -16.45 5.33 -4.76
C ASP A 57 -17.35 4.85 -5.92
N LYS A 58 -17.90 5.77 -6.72
CA LYS A 58 -18.50 5.52 -8.03
C LYS A 58 -17.44 5.46 -9.14
N VAL A 59 -16.27 6.04 -8.90
CA VAL A 59 -15.13 6.04 -9.82
C VAL A 59 -13.89 5.60 -9.07
N ASN A 60 -13.07 4.76 -9.70
CA ASN A 60 -11.80 4.35 -9.14
C ASN A 60 -10.74 5.41 -9.42
N LYS A 61 -9.96 5.77 -8.41
CA LYS A 61 -8.79 6.64 -8.53
C LYS A 61 -7.57 5.93 -7.95
N ASP A 62 -6.49 5.92 -8.70
CA ASP A 62 -5.22 5.34 -8.27
C ASP A 62 -4.26 6.45 -7.84
N GLN A 63 -3.71 6.32 -6.64
CA GLN A 63 -2.57 7.09 -6.18
C GLN A 63 -1.36 6.16 -6.12
N VAL A 64 -0.32 6.48 -6.89
CA VAL A 64 0.92 5.71 -6.95
C VAL A 64 1.94 6.31 -5.99
N HIS A 65 2.51 5.46 -5.15
CA HIS A 65 3.59 5.77 -4.24
C HIS A 65 4.80 4.91 -4.59
N THR A 66 5.91 5.54 -4.99
CA THR A 66 7.15 4.85 -5.30
C THR A 66 8.06 4.82 -4.07
N VAL A 67 8.47 3.62 -3.67
CA VAL A 67 9.46 3.42 -2.60
C VAL A 67 10.83 3.22 -3.25
N GLU A 68 11.79 4.08 -2.91
CA GLU A 68 13.17 3.95 -3.32
C GLU A 68 14.03 3.55 -2.12
N ILE A 69 14.86 2.52 -2.28
CA ILE A 69 15.78 2.05 -1.23
C ILE A 69 17.19 2.19 -1.75
N LEU A 70 17.94 3.13 -1.17
CA LEU A 70 19.32 3.38 -1.52
C LEU A 70 20.23 2.47 -0.67
N GLY A 71 20.77 1.43 -1.29
CA GLY A 71 21.80 0.61 -0.66
C GLY A 71 23.13 1.35 -0.60
N SER A 72 23.86 1.23 0.50
CA SER A 72 25.26 1.65 0.54
C SER A 72 26.08 0.70 -0.35
N ARG A 73 26.66 1.23 -1.43
CA ARG A 73 27.67 0.50 -2.19
C ARG A 73 28.88 0.34 -1.26
N ILE A 74 29.09 -0.87 -0.73
CA ILE A 74 30.33 -1.19 -0.01
C ILE A 74 31.41 -1.27 -1.11
N HIS A 75 32.24 -0.24 -1.22
CA HIS A 75 33.46 -0.26 -2.03
C HIS A 75 34.61 -0.79 -1.21
#